data_AF-A0A2D8C967-F1
#
_entry.id   AF-A0A2D8C967-F1
#
_cell.length_a   1.000
_cell.length_b   1.000
_cell.length_c   1.000
_cell.angle_alpha   90.00
_cell.angle_beta   90.00
_cell.angle_gamma   90.00
#
_symmetry.space_group_name_H-M   'P 1'
#
loop_
_entity.id
_entity.type
_entity.pdbx_description
1 polymer ?
#
loop_
_entity_poly.entity_id
_entity_poly.type
_entity_poly.pdbx_seq_one_letter_code
_entity_poly.pdbx_strand_id
1 'polypeptide(L)'
;MGLFSKPEDVVLDSGVIMVSEESSEPASSKFTEYSDGSVEILINRGYLNDPGCLLASIAFESIRLKSKVKGFSEDEVYMEVALVFYCFGVLNANNPVIKMDTSSGNLRSGWNIKKGPSQHSPAANGYLLALYLCYRGEHNPDWADSLVHEVAKAFYVGVKYLKSNSERKE
;
A
#
# COMPACT_ATOMS: atom_id res chain seq x y z
N MET A 1 -18.87 -6.48 -16.57
CA MET A 1 -17.92 -7.60 -16.74
C MET A 1 -16.55 -7.06 -16.43
N GLY A 2 -15.87 -7.59 -15.41
CA GLY A 2 -14.58 -7.07 -14.96
C GLY A 2 -13.44 -7.67 -15.77
N LEU A 3 -12.44 -6.83 -16.10
CA LEU A 3 -11.27 -7.20 -16.91
C LEU A 3 -10.42 -8.37 -16.38
N PHE A 4 -10.64 -8.80 -15.13
CA PHE A 4 -9.89 -9.89 -14.49
C PHE A 4 -10.82 -10.72 -13.61
N SER A 5 -11.78 -11.38 -14.23
CA SER A 5 -12.83 -12.13 -13.52
C SER A 5 -12.43 -13.58 -13.22
N LYS A 6 -11.42 -14.09 -13.92
CA LYS A 6 -10.85 -15.43 -13.74
C LYS A 6 -9.34 -15.35 -13.58
N PRO A 7 -8.71 -16.29 -12.82
CA PRO A 7 -7.26 -16.34 -12.68
C PRO A 7 -6.51 -16.43 -14.02
N GLU A 8 -7.14 -17.03 -15.02
CA GLU A 8 -6.65 -17.20 -16.39
C GLU A 8 -6.49 -15.87 -17.15
N ASP A 9 -7.20 -14.82 -16.72
CA ASP A 9 -7.15 -13.47 -17.32
C ASP A 9 -5.84 -12.74 -16.97
N VAL A 10 -5.04 -13.30 -16.03
CA VAL A 10 -3.76 -12.75 -15.61
C VAL A 10 -2.63 -13.53 -16.26
N VAL A 11 -2.06 -12.97 -17.33
CA VAL A 11 -0.87 -13.52 -17.97
C VAL A 11 0.36 -12.95 -17.27
N LEU A 12 1.06 -13.80 -16.51
CA LEU A 12 2.40 -13.49 -16.01
C LEU A 12 3.38 -13.73 -17.15
N ASP A 13 3.53 -12.75 -18.03
CA ASP A 13 4.63 -12.73 -18.98
C ASP A 13 5.92 -12.38 -18.23
N SER A 14 7.07 -12.81 -18.76
CA SER A 14 8.36 -12.22 -18.43
C SER A 14 8.41 -10.78 -18.93
N GLY A 15 7.57 -9.93 -18.35
CA GLY A 15 7.47 -8.51 -18.66
C GLY A 15 8.86 -7.91 -18.62
N VAL A 16 9.17 -7.14 -19.67
CA VAL A 16 10.43 -6.41 -19.78
C VAL A 16 10.54 -5.55 -18.53
N ILE A 17 11.46 -5.88 -17.63
CA ILE A 17 11.82 -4.97 -16.53
C ILE A 17 12.49 -3.78 -17.21
N MET A 18 11.69 -2.78 -17.60
CA MET A 18 12.19 -1.50 -18.07
C MET A 18 12.80 -0.79 -16.87
N VAL A 19 14.11 -0.97 -16.70
CA VAL A 19 14.93 -0.20 -15.78
C VAL A 19 15.01 1.21 -16.38
N SER A 20 14.28 2.18 -15.84
CA SER A 20 14.49 3.57 -16.26
C SER A 20 15.89 4.00 -15.86
N GLU A 21 16.72 4.36 -16.83
CA GLU A 21 17.98 5.04 -16.55
C GLU A 21 17.69 6.40 -15.88
N GLU A 22 18.47 6.65 -14.83
CA GLU A 22 18.60 7.86 -14.02
C GLU A 22 17.71 9.08 -14.38
N SER A 23 16.78 9.44 -13.49
CA SER A 23 16.42 10.83 -13.09
C SER A 23 14.96 11.03 -12.66
N SER A 24 14.08 10.03 -12.80
CA SER A 24 12.77 10.05 -12.16
C SER A 24 12.52 8.73 -11.45
N GLU A 25 12.83 8.62 -10.16
CA GLU A 25 12.30 7.52 -9.36
C GLU A 25 10.78 7.72 -9.27
N PRO A 26 9.93 6.91 -9.93
CA PRO A 26 8.52 7.04 -9.66
C PRO A 26 8.30 6.39 -8.29
N ALA A 27 7.80 7.18 -7.35
CA ALA A 27 7.37 6.72 -6.03
C ALA A 27 6.15 5.78 -6.07
N SER A 28 5.73 5.38 -7.27
CA SER A 28 4.63 4.46 -7.53
C SER A 28 4.88 3.79 -8.87
N SER A 29 4.49 2.53 -8.96
CA SER A 29 4.36 1.79 -10.21
C SER A 29 3.65 2.63 -11.30
N LYS A 30 4.08 2.47 -12.56
CA LYS A 30 3.38 3.02 -13.73
C LYS A 30 2.59 1.89 -14.38
N PHE A 31 1.41 2.18 -14.92
CA PHE A 31 0.73 1.25 -15.81
C PHE A 31 0.77 1.75 -17.25
N THR A 32 0.85 0.82 -18.18
CA THR A 32 0.69 1.08 -19.62
C THR A 32 -0.53 0.31 -20.09
N GLU A 33 -1.51 1.01 -20.67
CA GLU A 33 -2.67 0.38 -21.30
C GLU A 33 -2.40 0.33 -22.81
N TYR A 34 -2.50 -0.86 -23.39
CA TYR A 34 -2.27 -1.08 -24.81
C TYR A 34 -3.59 -1.00 -25.58
N SER A 35 -3.49 -0.83 -26.89
CA SER A 35 -4.64 -0.69 -27.79
C SER A 35 -5.57 -1.91 -27.83
N ASP A 36 -5.09 -3.07 -27.40
CA ASP A 36 -5.88 -4.30 -27.28
C ASP A 36 -6.63 -4.43 -25.94
N GLY A 37 -6.49 -3.43 -25.05
CA GLY A 37 -7.09 -3.42 -23.72
C GLY A 37 -6.29 -4.17 -22.66
N SER A 38 -5.11 -4.71 -23.00
CA SER A 38 -4.19 -5.26 -22.01
C SER A 38 -3.55 -4.14 -21.19
N VAL A 39 -3.24 -4.45 -19.93
CA VAL A 39 -2.63 -3.53 -18.98
C VAL A 39 -1.35 -4.14 -18.44
N GLU A 40 -0.24 -3.43 -18.59
CA GLU A 40 1.04 -3.76 -17.95
C GLU A 40 1.22 -2.92 -16.68
N ILE A 41 1.61 -3.57 -15.58
CA ILE A 41 1.95 -2.93 -14.30
C ILE A 41 3.47 -2.99 -14.14
N LEU A 42 4.13 -1.82 -14.11
CA LEU A 42 5.57 -1.70 -13.94
C LEU A 42 5.91 -1.59 -12.46
N ILE A 43 6.60 -2.60 -11.92
CA ILE A 43 7.06 -2.61 -10.52
C ILE A 43 8.52 -2.15 -10.42
N ASN A 44 8.83 -1.35 -9.40
CA ASN A 44 10.21 -0.95 -9.12
C ASN A 44 11.06 -2.19 -8.78
N ARG A 45 12.15 -2.39 -9.51
CA ARG A 45 13.07 -3.53 -9.30
C ARG A 45 13.59 -3.63 -7.86
N GLY A 46 13.77 -2.50 -7.19
CA GLY A 46 14.19 -2.46 -5.79
C GLY A 46 13.22 -3.17 -4.84
N TYR A 47 11.95 -3.33 -5.23
CA TYR A 47 10.94 -3.99 -4.41
C TYR A 47 11.00 -5.52 -4.56
N LEU A 48 11.67 -6.06 -5.59
CA LEU A 48 11.80 -7.51 -5.77
C LEU A 48 12.56 -8.19 -4.63
N ASN A 49 13.40 -7.44 -3.93
CA ASN A 49 14.14 -7.93 -2.76
C ASN A 49 13.41 -7.66 -1.43
N ASP A 50 12.24 -7.02 -1.49
CA ASP A 50 11.38 -6.72 -0.34
C ASP A 50 9.95 -7.21 -0.62
N PRO A 51 9.61 -8.44 -0.19
CA PRO A 51 8.30 -9.02 -0.44
C PRO A 51 7.13 -8.16 0.08
N GLY A 52 7.32 -7.40 1.17
CA GLY A 52 6.29 -6.53 1.73
C GLY A 52 5.98 -5.36 0.79
N CYS A 53 7.03 -4.68 0.33
CA CYS A 53 6.91 -3.59 -0.64
C CYS A 53 6.38 -4.06 -1.99
N LEU A 54 6.79 -5.24 -2.45
CA LEU A 54 6.30 -5.84 -3.70
C LEU A 54 4.79 -6.08 -3.63
N LEU A 55 4.33 -6.79 -2.60
CA LEU A 55 2.91 -7.11 -2.43
C LEU A 55 2.06 -5.86 -2.23
N ALA A 56 2.54 -4.88 -1.46
CA ALA A 56 1.84 -3.61 -1.26
C ALA A 56 1.70 -2.82 -2.58
N SER A 57 2.75 -2.82 -3.42
CA SER A 57 2.72 -2.16 -4.73
C SER A 57 1.74 -2.82 -5.69
N ILE A 58 1.74 -4.15 -5.77
CA ILE A 58 0.79 -4.91 -6.60
C ILE A 58 -0.65 -4.65 -6.13
N ALA A 59 -0.90 -4.65 -4.82
CA ALA A 59 -2.22 -4.38 -4.25
C ALA A 59 -2.71 -2.96 -4.59
N PHE A 60 -1.84 -1.96 -4.45
CA PHE A 60 -2.15 -0.57 -4.77
C PHE A 60 -2.59 -0.42 -6.24
N GLU A 61 -1.80 -0.95 -7.18
CA GLU A 61 -2.13 -0.85 -8.61
C GLU A 61 -3.38 -1.64 -8.98
N SER A 62 -3.59 -2.81 -8.36
CA SER A 62 -4.80 -3.61 -8.58
C SER A 62 -6.07 -2.81 -8.23
N ILE A 63 -6.02 -2.06 -7.12
CA ILE A 63 -7.14 -1.21 -6.69
C ILE A 63 -7.28 0.02 -7.57
N ARG A 64 -6.17 0.62 -8.00
CA ARG A 64 -6.20 1.75 -8.93
C ARG A 64 -6.85 1.36 -10.26
N LEU A 65 -6.45 0.24 -10.85
CA LEU A 65 -7.05 -0.29 -12.08
C LEU A 65 -8.54 -0.58 -11.91
N LYS A 66 -8.91 -1.23 -10.80
CA LYS A 66 -10.32 -1.49 -10.48
C LYS A 66 -11.13 -0.21 -10.32
N SER A 67 -10.53 0.84 -9.75
CA SER A 67 -11.17 2.14 -9.55
C SER A 67 -11.37 2.87 -10.87
N LYS A 68 -10.36 2.89 -11.75
CA LYS A 68 -10.44 3.44 -13.11
C LYS A 68 -11.57 2.79 -13.91
N VAL A 69 -11.64 1.45 -13.94
CA VAL A 69 -12.70 0.69 -14.64
C VAL A 69 -14.10 1.03 -14.12
N LYS A 70 -14.23 1.35 -12.83
CA LYS A 70 -15.50 1.71 -12.20
C LYS A 70 -15.82 3.21 -12.23
N GLY A 71 -14.91 4.04 -12.74
CA GLY A 71 -15.04 5.51 -12.71
C GLY A 71 -14.94 6.09 -11.30
N PHE A 72 -14.26 5.42 -10.38
CA PHE A 72 -13.99 5.95 -9.04
C PHE A 72 -12.81 6.92 -9.06
N SER A 73 -12.72 7.75 -8.01
CA SER A 73 -11.63 8.71 -7.83
C SER A 73 -10.28 7.98 -7.84
N GLU A 74 -9.29 8.54 -8.53
CA GLU A 74 -7.89 8.10 -8.47
C GLU A 74 -7.09 8.83 -7.37
N ASP A 75 -7.76 9.60 -6.52
CA ASP A 75 -7.12 10.29 -5.39
C ASP A 75 -6.42 9.30 -4.45
N GLU A 76 -5.22 9.66 -3.99
CA GLU A 76 -4.38 8.80 -3.15
C GLU A 76 -5.08 8.40 -1.86
N VAL A 77 -5.83 9.32 -1.23
CA VAL A 77 -6.59 9.03 -0.01
C VAL A 77 -7.68 7.99 -0.30
N TYR A 78 -8.34 8.11 -1.45
CA TYR A 78 -9.36 7.14 -1.86
C TYR A 78 -8.74 5.74 -2.04
N MET A 79 -7.57 5.66 -2.68
CA MET A 79 -6.88 4.38 -2.88
C MET A 79 -6.47 3.73 -1.57
N GLU A 80 -5.95 4.51 -0.62
CA GLU A 80 -5.56 3.98 0.69
C GLU A 80 -6.75 3.52 1.53
N VAL A 81 -7.85 4.27 1.50
CA VAL A 81 -9.11 3.81 2.09
C VAL A 81 -9.55 2.50 1.43
N ALA A 82 -9.55 2.42 0.10
CA ALA A 82 -9.92 1.21 -0.62
C ALA A 82 -9.03 0.01 -0.25
N LEU A 83 -7.71 0.20 -0.11
CA LEU A 83 -6.77 -0.84 0.33
C LEU A 83 -7.19 -1.45 1.67
N VAL A 84 -7.62 -0.63 2.62
CA VAL A 84 -8.12 -1.10 3.91
C VAL A 84 -9.37 -1.96 3.75
N PHE A 85 -10.33 -1.52 2.92
CA PHE A 85 -11.56 -2.28 2.67
C PHE A 85 -11.35 -3.58 1.88
N TYR A 86 -10.29 -3.66 1.07
CA TYR A 86 -9.90 -4.87 0.34
C TYR A 86 -8.92 -5.76 1.11
N CYS A 87 -8.81 -5.59 2.44
CA CYS A 87 -7.95 -6.40 3.32
C CYS A 87 -6.44 -6.24 3.10
N PHE A 88 -6.01 -5.23 2.35
CA PHE A 88 -4.60 -4.88 2.15
C PHE A 88 -4.13 -3.74 3.08
N GLY A 89 -5.00 -3.25 3.97
CA GLY A 89 -4.72 -2.12 4.86
C GLY A 89 -3.48 -2.29 5.73
N VAL A 90 -3.36 -3.41 6.45
CA VAL A 90 -2.19 -3.70 7.32
C VAL A 90 -0.91 -3.81 6.51
N LEU A 91 -0.98 -4.51 5.37
CA LEU A 91 0.14 -4.68 4.47
C LEU A 91 0.63 -3.32 3.94
N ASN A 92 -0.28 -2.48 3.46
CA ASN A 92 0.07 -1.15 2.95
C ASN A 92 0.60 -0.23 4.06
N ALA A 93 -0.09 -0.21 5.21
CA ALA A 93 0.25 0.64 6.34
C ALA A 93 1.63 0.33 6.92
N ASN A 94 2.09 -0.93 6.84
CA ASN A 94 3.39 -1.36 7.32
C ASN A 94 4.55 -1.03 6.37
N ASN A 95 4.28 -0.67 5.12
CA ASN A 95 5.29 -0.37 4.11
C ASN A 95 5.26 1.10 3.62
N PRO A 96 5.22 2.13 4.49
CA PRO A 96 5.26 3.54 4.08
C PRO A 96 6.69 4.01 3.76
N VAL A 97 7.70 3.27 4.23
CA VAL A 97 9.12 3.60 4.10
C VAL A 97 9.90 2.33 3.83
N ILE A 98 10.68 2.33 2.77
CA ILE A 98 11.65 1.27 2.49
C ILE A 98 12.91 1.59 3.27
N LYS A 99 13.23 0.75 4.25
CA LYS A 99 14.56 0.71 4.85
C LYS A 99 15.44 -0.17 3.98
N MET A 100 16.28 0.45 3.16
CA MET A 100 17.36 -0.27 2.50
C MET A 100 18.59 -0.24 3.41
N ASP A 101 19.02 -1.42 3.88
CA ASP A 101 20.34 -1.59 4.49
C ASP A 101 21.40 -1.54 3.38
N THR A 102 22.21 -0.47 3.36
CA THR A 102 23.36 -0.40 2.46
C THR A 102 24.55 -1.09 3.12
N SER A 103 24.57 -2.42 3.09
CA SER A 103 25.81 -3.15 3.41
C SER A 103 26.55 -3.49 2.12
N SER A 104 27.67 -2.81 1.86
CA SER A 104 28.67 -3.23 0.88
C SER A 104 30.01 -3.51 1.60
N GLY A 105 30.35 -4.79 1.75
CA GLY A 105 31.64 -5.21 2.32
C GLY A 105 31.85 -4.88 3.82
N ASN A 106 33.11 -4.65 4.21
CA ASN A 106 33.55 -4.44 5.61
C ASN A 106 33.21 -3.06 6.20
N LEU A 107 32.45 -2.23 5.48
CA LEU A 107 32.00 -0.92 5.96
C LEU A 107 30.49 -0.97 6.17
N ARG A 108 30.07 -1.09 7.44
CA ARG A 108 28.69 -0.76 7.83
C ARG A 108 28.50 0.74 7.61
N SER A 109 27.78 1.17 6.58
CA SER A 109 27.37 2.56 6.47
C SER A 109 25.98 2.70 5.85
N GLY A 110 25.05 3.23 6.66
CA GLY A 110 23.86 3.93 6.18
C GLY A 110 22.54 3.15 6.24
N TRP A 111 21.50 3.84 6.71
CA TRP A 111 20.11 3.53 6.41
C TRP A 111 19.71 4.44 5.25
N ASN A 112 19.28 3.89 4.12
CA ASN A 112 18.65 4.69 3.07
C ASN A 112 17.13 4.57 3.22
N ILE A 113 16.45 5.71 3.37
CA ILE A 113 15.00 5.82 3.56
C ILE A 113 14.43 6.21 2.20
N LYS A 114 13.81 5.26 1.49
CA LYS A 114 13.02 5.57 0.28
C LYS A 114 11.53 5.56 0.62
N LYS A 115 10.75 6.37 -0.09
CA LYS A 115 9.28 6.37 0.03
C LYS A 115 8.76 5.00 -0.40
N GLY A 116 7.99 4.33 0.47
CA GLY A 116 7.34 3.07 0.14
C GLY A 116 6.08 3.27 -0.73
N PRO A 117 5.39 2.20 -1.11
CA PRO A 117 4.17 2.27 -1.94
C PRO A 117 3.03 3.07 -1.29
N SER A 118 2.94 3.07 0.04
CA SER A 118 1.99 3.92 0.76
C SER A 118 2.37 5.40 0.63
N GLN A 119 1.43 6.21 0.19
CA GLN A 119 1.60 7.65 0.02
C GLN A 119 1.36 8.41 1.34
N HIS A 120 0.71 7.79 2.32
CA HIS A 120 0.47 8.34 3.64
C HIS A 120 1.54 8.02 4.67
N SER A 121 1.65 8.92 5.65
CA SER A 121 2.51 8.73 6.82
C SER A 121 2.00 7.57 7.69
N PRO A 122 2.87 6.96 8.51
CA PRO A 122 2.45 5.98 9.51
C PRO A 122 1.30 6.47 10.41
N ALA A 123 1.29 7.77 10.72
CA ALA A 123 0.26 8.38 11.55
C ALA A 123 -1.12 8.40 10.86
N ALA A 124 -1.16 8.77 9.58
CA ALA A 124 -2.39 8.77 8.79
C ALA A 124 -2.91 7.35 8.59
N ASN A 125 -2.03 6.39 8.27
CA ASN A 125 -2.39 4.97 8.17
C ASN A 125 -2.94 4.40 9.48
N GLY A 126 -2.30 4.68 10.61
CA GLY A 126 -2.77 4.23 11.92
C GLY A 126 -4.15 4.79 12.26
N TYR A 127 -4.39 6.07 11.99
CA TYR A 127 -5.71 6.68 12.19
C TYR A 127 -6.78 6.10 11.25
N LEU A 128 -6.45 5.86 9.98
CA LEU A 128 -7.35 5.22 9.02
C LEU A 128 -7.76 3.81 9.48
N LEU A 129 -6.81 3.01 9.97
CA LEU A 129 -7.11 1.69 10.54
C LEU A 129 -7.97 1.78 11.81
N ALA A 130 -7.82 2.83 12.61
CA ALA A 130 -8.68 3.06 13.77
C ALA A 130 -10.12 3.40 13.36
N LEU A 131 -10.29 4.22 12.31
CA LEU A 131 -11.61 4.47 11.72
C LEU A 131 -12.24 3.18 11.18
N TYR A 132 -11.45 2.35 10.50
CA TYR A 132 -11.92 1.07 9.98
C TYR A 132 -12.33 0.10 11.09
N LEU A 133 -11.59 0.03 12.20
CA LEU A 133 -11.97 -0.73 13.38
C LEU A 133 -13.36 -0.29 13.90
N CYS A 134 -13.55 1.02 14.06
CA CYS A 134 -14.82 1.58 14.50
C CYS A 134 -15.95 1.25 13.52
N TYR A 135 -15.70 1.37 12.21
CA TYR A 135 -16.65 1.02 11.17
C TYR A 135 -17.08 -0.45 11.25
N ARG A 136 -16.14 -1.37 11.52
CA ARG A 136 -16.44 -2.80 11.67
C ARG A 136 -17.10 -3.17 13.00
N GLY A 137 -17.16 -2.26 13.97
CA GLY A 137 -17.65 -2.55 15.32
C GLY A 137 -16.81 -3.60 16.05
N GLU A 138 -15.56 -3.78 15.66
CA GLU A 138 -14.67 -4.77 16.25
C GLU A 138 -14.05 -4.27 17.56
N HIS A 139 -13.73 -5.21 18.43
CA HIS A 139 -13.02 -4.96 19.67
C HIS A 139 -11.75 -5.80 19.70
N ASN A 140 -10.61 -5.14 19.85
CA ASN A 140 -9.29 -5.75 19.95
C ASN A 140 -8.95 -6.71 18.78
N PRO A 141 -8.76 -6.18 17.57
CA PRO A 141 -8.53 -7.03 16.39
C PRO A 141 -7.16 -7.71 16.43
N ASP A 142 -7.11 -9.00 16.11
CA ASP A 142 -5.85 -9.76 16.03
C ASP A 142 -4.88 -9.17 15.00
N TRP A 143 -5.39 -8.54 13.93
CA TRP A 143 -4.57 -7.92 12.90
C TRP A 143 -3.78 -6.69 13.40
N ALA A 144 -4.19 -6.06 14.51
CA ALA A 144 -3.45 -4.92 15.07
C ALA A 144 -2.08 -5.33 15.62
N ASP A 145 -1.92 -6.59 16.04
CA ASP A 145 -0.64 -7.12 16.52
C ASP A 145 0.40 -7.26 15.40
N SER A 146 -0.06 -7.23 14.14
CA SER A 146 0.81 -7.28 12.96
C SER A 146 1.30 -5.90 12.52
N LEU A 147 0.87 -4.81 13.18
CA LEU A 147 1.27 -3.45 12.81
C LEU A 147 2.70 -3.15 13.25
N VAL A 148 3.47 -2.49 12.37
CA VAL A 148 4.78 -1.95 12.75
C VAL A 148 4.62 -0.86 13.82
N HIS A 149 5.62 -0.72 14.68
CA HIS A 149 5.55 0.07 15.92
C HIS A 149 4.93 1.47 15.75
N GLU A 150 5.38 2.23 14.73
CA GLU A 150 4.88 3.60 14.50
C GLU A 150 3.41 3.64 14.09
N VAL A 151 2.97 2.69 13.28
CA VAL A 151 1.56 2.59 12.85
C VAL A 151 0.69 2.12 14.00
N ALA A 152 1.16 1.12 14.75
CA ALA A 152 0.46 0.60 15.94
C ALA A 152 0.24 1.71 16.96
N LYS A 153 1.27 2.51 17.24
CA LYS A 153 1.19 3.67 18.14
C LYS A 153 0.11 4.66 17.69
N ALA A 154 0.11 5.04 16.41
CA ALA A 154 -0.88 5.95 15.86
C ALA A 154 -2.30 5.34 15.88
N PHE A 155 -2.42 4.06 15.57
CA PHE A 155 -3.67 3.31 15.64
C PHE A 155 -4.29 3.35 17.04
N TYR A 156 -3.54 2.99 18.09
CA TYR A 156 -4.07 3.00 19.46
C TYR A 156 -4.46 4.40 19.94
N VAL A 157 -3.70 5.44 19.55
CA VAL A 157 -4.07 6.84 19.81
C VAL A 157 -5.39 7.18 19.11
N GLY A 158 -5.55 6.79 17.84
CA GLY A 158 -6.78 6.97 17.07
C GLY A 158 -7.98 6.28 17.71
N VAL A 159 -7.83 5.01 18.10
CA VAL A 159 -8.89 4.24 18.77
C VAL A 159 -9.33 4.92 20.06
N LYS A 160 -8.38 5.38 20.89
CA LYS A 160 -8.70 6.11 22.12
C LYS A 160 -9.47 7.40 21.83
N TYR A 161 -9.00 8.18 20.85
CA TYR A 161 -9.65 9.43 20.45
C TYR A 161 -11.09 9.20 19.97
N LEU A 162 -11.30 8.21 19.10
CA LEU A 162 -12.62 7.90 18.53
C LEU A 162 -13.61 7.44 19.61
N LYS A 163 -13.18 6.60 20.56
CA LYS A 163 -14.01 6.18 21.71
C LYS A 163 -14.41 7.35 22.61
N SER A 164 -13.46 8.21 22.99
CA SER A 164 -13.77 9.38 23.81
C SER A 164 -14.69 10.39 23.13
N ASN A 165 -14.76 10.39 21.79
CA ASN A 165 -15.62 11.30 21.04
C ASN A 165 -17.02 10.71 20.77
N SER A 166 -17.16 9.38 20.72
CA SER A 166 -18.48 8.73 20.67
C SER A 166 -19.21 8.90 22.00
N GLU A 167 -18.52 8.73 23.13
CA GLU A 167 -19.08 8.88 24.49
C GLU A 167 -19.53 10.31 24.81
N ARG A 168 -19.04 11.33 24.09
CA ARG A 168 -19.46 12.73 24.26
C ARG A 168 -20.73 13.11 23.48
N LYS A 169 -21.17 12.25 22.57
CA LYS A 169 -22.34 12.49 21.71
C LYS A 169 -23.59 11.75 22.21
N GLU A 170 -23.46 10.96 23.27
CA GLU A 170 -24.54 10.36 24.06
C GLU A 170 -24.80 11.19 25.32
#